data_AF-A0A7K4CYK2-F1
#
_entry.id   AF-A0A7K4CYK2-F1
#
_cell.length_a   1.000
_cell.length_b   1.000
_cell.length_c   1.000
_cell.angle_alpha   90.00
_cell.angle_beta   90.00
_cell.angle_gamma   90.00
#
_symmetry.space_group_name_H-M   'P 1'
#
loop_
_entity.id
_entity.type
_entity.pdbx_description
1 polymer ?
#
loop_
_entity_poly.entity_id
_entity_poly.type
_entity_poly.pdbx_seq_one_letter_code
_entity_poly.pdbx_strand_id
1 'polypeptide(L)'
;MLFGFFKKKEKSAPGFKCTKCGAENPMDAKFCLSCGAGLAEQRAVQSKVAEATEVTETFKDKGGFWQKIIPGYHGYKQKEMRRESDKLLRDQLVKMLQSAKKDLIAIQEDAASSGSDLVQKLEDTLTEFDTFIKKVQHANYGMGGLFDTVKVKEQELDKLIDFDKSIMETVMSLQTAMKELAGGVDADKIKQLRSFIKDAQGFYAQRDGFILGWKPT
;
A
#
# COMPACT_ATOMS: atom_id res chain seq x y z
N MET A 1 -55.28 -38.35 -38.96
CA MET A 1 -53.85 -38.08 -39.26
C MET A 1 -53.66 -36.58 -39.25
N LEU A 2 -52.76 -36.03 -38.43
CA LEU A 2 -52.07 -34.74 -38.61
C LEU A 2 -51.04 -34.61 -37.47
N PHE A 3 -49.84 -35.16 -37.69
CA PHE A 3 -48.69 -34.97 -36.80
C PHE A 3 -48.11 -33.57 -37.06
N GLY A 4 -48.36 -32.63 -36.16
CA GLY A 4 -47.69 -31.33 -36.15
C GLY A 4 -46.29 -31.45 -35.55
N PHE A 5 -45.26 -31.32 -36.39
CA PHE A 5 -43.85 -31.30 -35.98
C PHE A 5 -43.55 -30.05 -35.13
N PHE A 6 -43.41 -30.23 -33.82
CA PHE A 6 -42.78 -29.23 -32.94
C PHE A 6 -41.26 -29.25 -33.15
N LYS A 7 -40.71 -28.31 -33.92
CA LYS A 7 -39.26 -28.05 -33.95
C LYS A 7 -38.83 -27.48 -32.58
N LYS A 8 -38.14 -28.29 -31.78
CA LYS A 8 -37.41 -27.83 -30.59
C LYS A 8 -36.38 -26.77 -31.02
N LYS A 9 -36.50 -25.54 -30.53
CA LYS A 9 -35.39 -24.56 -30.58
C LYS A 9 -34.31 -25.05 -29.62
N GLU A 10 -33.19 -25.52 -30.16
CA GLU A 10 -31.99 -25.81 -29.38
C GLU A 10 -31.48 -24.49 -28.79
N LYS A 11 -31.30 -24.46 -27.46
CA LYS A 11 -30.66 -23.33 -26.78
C LYS A 11 -29.17 -23.39 -27.15
N SER A 12 -28.69 -22.42 -27.94
CA SER A 12 -27.28 -22.31 -28.29
C SER A 12 -26.45 -22.15 -27.01
N ALA A 13 -25.36 -22.92 -26.89
CA ALA A 13 -24.38 -22.78 -25.82
C ALA A 13 -23.87 -21.34 -25.73
N PRO A 14 -23.47 -20.84 -24.54
CA PRO A 14 -22.90 -19.50 -24.41
C PRO A 14 -21.70 -19.35 -25.35
N GLY A 15 -21.60 -18.23 -26.06
CA GLY A 15 -20.53 -17.95 -27.03
C GLY A 15 -19.50 -16.94 -26.50
N PHE A 16 -18.25 -17.10 -26.90
CA PHE A 16 -17.16 -16.16 -26.65
C PHE A 16 -17.10 -15.09 -27.75
N LYS A 17 -17.11 -13.81 -27.38
CA LYS A 17 -16.91 -12.69 -28.31
C LYS A 17 -15.43 -12.45 -28.55
N CYS A 18 -15.00 -12.55 -29.81
CA CYS A 18 -13.63 -12.27 -30.22
C CYS A 18 -13.26 -10.82 -29.92
N THR A 19 -12.17 -10.59 -29.21
CA THR A 19 -11.73 -9.23 -28.85
C THR A 19 -11.12 -8.45 -30.02
N LYS A 20 -10.81 -9.14 -31.13
CA LYS A 20 -10.23 -8.52 -32.33
C LYS A 20 -11.29 -8.01 -33.32
N CYS A 21 -12.38 -8.74 -33.53
CA CYS A 21 -13.39 -8.40 -34.54
C CYS A 21 -14.84 -8.42 -34.02
N GLY A 22 -15.08 -8.78 -32.75
CA GLY A 22 -16.41 -8.79 -32.15
C GLY A 22 -17.30 -9.98 -32.50
N ALA A 23 -16.88 -10.87 -33.41
CA ALA A 23 -17.67 -12.04 -33.79
C ALA A 23 -17.91 -12.99 -32.60
N GLU A 24 -19.11 -13.57 -32.53
CA GLU A 24 -19.46 -14.61 -31.57
C GLU A 24 -18.94 -15.97 -32.05
N ASN A 25 -18.29 -16.69 -31.14
CA ASN A 25 -17.68 -17.97 -31.42
C ASN A 25 -18.06 -18.98 -30.33
N PRO A 26 -18.14 -20.29 -30.65
CA PRO A 26 -18.27 -21.34 -29.63
C PRO A 26 -17.17 -21.26 -28.56
N MET A 27 -17.47 -21.65 -27.32
CA MET A 27 -16.52 -21.54 -26.18
C MET A 27 -15.30 -22.46 -26.28
N ASP A 28 -15.37 -23.51 -27.10
CA ASP A 28 -14.29 -24.46 -27.35
C ASP A 28 -13.47 -24.12 -28.61
N ALA A 29 -13.94 -23.19 -29.45
CA ALA A 29 -13.26 -22.82 -30.68
C ALA A 29 -11.84 -22.29 -30.42
N LYS A 30 -10.82 -22.85 -31.08
CA LYS A 30 -9.41 -22.42 -30.90
C LYS A 30 -9.10 -21.11 -31.60
N PHE A 31 -9.80 -20.81 -32.70
CA PHE A 31 -9.64 -19.61 -33.52
C PHE A 31 -10.99 -18.96 -33.82
N CYS A 32 -10.98 -17.66 -34.10
CA CYS A 32 -12.16 -16.89 -34.52
C CYS A 32 -12.58 -17.33 -35.91
N LEU A 33 -13.83 -17.77 -36.04
CA LEU A 33 -14.45 -18.20 -37.30
C LEU A 33 -14.60 -17.07 -38.31
N SER A 34 -14.49 -15.80 -37.87
CA SER A 34 -14.60 -14.62 -38.74
C SER A 34 -13.25 -14.00 -39.13
N CYS A 35 -12.27 -13.95 -38.22
CA CYS A 35 -11.02 -13.20 -38.45
C CYS A 35 -9.73 -13.97 -38.17
N GLY A 36 -9.83 -15.27 -37.84
CA GLY A 36 -8.67 -16.15 -37.60
C GLY A 36 -7.87 -15.88 -36.31
N ALA A 37 -8.29 -14.93 -35.47
CA ALA A 37 -7.60 -14.66 -34.20
C ALA A 37 -7.64 -15.86 -33.25
N GLY A 38 -6.55 -16.15 -32.54
CA GLY A 38 -6.51 -17.19 -31.52
C GLY A 38 -7.42 -16.84 -30.34
N LEU A 39 -8.42 -17.68 -30.06
CA LEU A 39 -9.41 -17.43 -29.00
C LEU A 39 -9.01 -18.07 -27.67
N ALA A 40 -8.22 -19.13 -27.68
CA ALA A 40 -7.72 -19.77 -26.46
C ALA A 40 -6.90 -18.79 -25.62
N GLU A 41 -6.01 -18.03 -26.27
CA GLU A 41 -5.21 -17.00 -25.62
C GLU A 41 -6.08 -15.82 -25.17
N GLN A 42 -7.04 -15.37 -26.00
CA GLN A 42 -7.98 -14.30 -25.63
C GLN A 42 -8.85 -14.66 -24.42
N ARG A 43 -9.30 -15.91 -24.31
CA ARG A 43 -10.05 -16.41 -23.13
C ARG A 43 -9.18 -16.45 -21.88
N ALA A 44 -7.94 -16.91 -22.00
CA ALA A 44 -6.99 -16.91 -20.89
C ALA A 44 -6.59 -15.48 -20.44
N VAL A 45 -6.61 -14.51 -21.35
CA VAL A 45 -6.45 -13.09 -21.01
C VAL A 45 -7.73 -12.55 -20.36
N GLN A 46 -8.92 -12.84 -20.89
CA GLN A 46 -10.19 -12.41 -20.30
C GLN A 46 -10.42 -12.98 -18.90
N SER A 47 -10.05 -14.24 -18.64
CA SER A 47 -10.18 -14.84 -17.30
C SER A 47 -9.26 -14.15 -16.29
N LYS A 48 -8.02 -13.83 -16.67
CA LYS A 48 -7.08 -13.08 -15.84
C LYS A 48 -7.53 -11.64 -15.61
N VAL A 49 -8.18 -11.01 -16.60
CA VAL A 49 -8.74 -9.67 -16.47
C VAL A 49 -9.98 -9.68 -15.56
N ALA A 50 -10.85 -10.69 -15.68
CA ALA A 50 -12.02 -10.86 -14.81
C ALA A 50 -11.61 -11.11 -13.35
N GLU A 51 -10.65 -11.99 -13.12
CA GLU A 51 -10.03 -12.25 -11.81
C GLU A 51 -9.44 -10.96 -11.23
N ALA A 52 -8.62 -10.23 -12.00
CA ALA A 52 -8.08 -8.93 -11.59
C ALA A 52 -9.17 -7.85 -11.39
N THR A 53 -10.35 -7.96 -12.02
CA THR A 53 -11.45 -7.00 -11.85
C THR A 53 -12.24 -7.28 -10.58
N GLU A 54 -12.55 -8.54 -10.30
CA GLU A 54 -13.27 -9.00 -9.09
C GLU A 54 -12.47 -8.67 -7.82
N VAL A 55 -11.16 -8.93 -7.84
CA VAL A 55 -10.24 -8.52 -6.77
C VAL A 55 -10.39 -7.02 -6.52
N THR A 56 -10.42 -6.20 -7.57
CA THR A 56 -10.44 -4.76 -7.40
C THR A 56 -11.75 -4.16 -6.89
N GLU A 57 -12.86 -4.90 -6.97
CA GLU A 57 -14.12 -4.51 -6.35
C GLU A 57 -14.07 -4.76 -4.84
N THR A 58 -13.46 -5.87 -4.40
CA THR A 58 -13.26 -6.15 -2.95
C THR A 58 -12.28 -5.18 -2.27
N PHE A 59 -11.37 -4.54 -3.01
CA PHE A 59 -10.42 -3.55 -2.46
C PHE A 59 -10.95 -2.11 -2.39
N LYS A 60 -12.09 -1.79 -3.04
CA LYS A 60 -12.71 -0.46 -2.88
C LYS A 60 -13.18 -0.20 -1.44
N ASP A 61 -13.62 -1.25 -0.73
CA ASP A 61 -14.14 -1.12 0.64
C ASP A 61 -13.05 -1.06 1.72
N LYS A 62 -11.81 -1.48 1.42
CA LYS A 62 -10.65 -1.34 2.34
C LYS A 62 -9.97 0.03 2.28
N GLY A 63 -10.34 0.89 1.33
CA GLY A 63 -9.77 2.23 1.14
C GLY A 63 -10.12 3.24 2.25
N GLY A 64 -11.07 2.92 3.13
CA GLY A 64 -11.61 3.86 4.10
C GLY A 64 -10.60 4.41 5.11
N PHE A 65 -9.59 3.64 5.51
CA PHE A 65 -8.52 4.16 6.38
C PHE A 65 -7.60 5.12 5.63
N TRP A 66 -7.11 4.69 4.47
CA TRP A 66 -6.13 5.42 3.69
C TRP A 66 -6.67 6.70 3.06
N GLN A 67 -7.89 6.67 2.52
CA GLN A 67 -8.54 7.86 1.94
C GLN A 67 -8.81 8.95 2.99
N LYS A 68 -9.01 8.57 4.26
CA LYS A 68 -9.19 9.53 5.37
C LYS A 68 -7.89 10.23 5.75
N ILE A 69 -6.76 9.53 5.66
CA ILE A 69 -5.47 10.02 6.16
C ILE A 69 -4.62 10.62 5.03
N ILE A 70 -4.80 10.12 3.80
CA ILE A 70 -4.00 10.48 2.62
C ILE A 70 -4.94 10.98 1.51
N PRO A 71 -5.06 12.30 1.31
CA PRO A 71 -5.78 12.86 0.18
C PRO A 71 -5.21 12.37 -1.15
N GLY A 72 -6.08 11.93 -2.07
CA GLY A 72 -5.67 11.41 -3.38
C GLY A 72 -5.21 9.94 -3.38
N TYR A 73 -5.37 9.22 -2.26
CA TYR A 73 -5.04 7.80 -2.23
C TYR A 73 -6.06 6.96 -3.01
N HIS A 74 -5.58 6.26 -4.04
CA HIS A 74 -6.40 5.43 -4.93
C HIS A 74 -6.02 3.93 -4.90
N GLY A 75 -5.08 3.55 -4.04
CA GLY A 75 -4.65 2.17 -3.83
C GLY A 75 -3.68 1.62 -4.87
N TYR A 76 -3.24 0.38 -4.64
CA TYR A 76 -2.09 -0.23 -5.31
C TYR A 76 -2.43 -1.04 -6.60
N LYS A 77 -3.59 -0.76 -7.22
CA LYS A 77 -4.21 -1.58 -8.28
C LYS A 77 -3.38 -1.73 -9.57
N GLN A 78 -2.65 -0.70 -9.99
CA GLN A 78 -1.78 -0.73 -11.17
C GLN A 78 -0.37 -0.26 -10.83
N LYS A 79 0.63 -0.68 -11.59
CA LYS A 79 2.04 -0.40 -11.30
C LYS A 79 2.35 1.10 -11.10
N GLU A 80 1.82 1.96 -11.97
CA GLU A 80 1.98 3.41 -11.80
C GLU A 80 1.22 3.92 -10.56
N MET A 81 0.00 3.43 -10.32
CA MET A 81 -0.79 3.74 -9.11
C MET A 81 -0.12 3.28 -7.81
N ARG A 82 0.69 2.21 -7.85
CA ARG A 82 1.49 1.75 -6.70
C ARG A 82 2.54 2.76 -6.33
N ARG A 83 3.24 3.32 -7.33
CA ARG A 83 4.27 4.34 -7.12
C ARG A 83 3.67 5.63 -6.59
N GLU A 84 2.52 6.02 -7.14
CA GLU A 84 1.79 7.19 -6.67
C GLU A 84 1.31 7.00 -5.22
N SER A 85 0.69 5.85 -4.90
CA SER A 85 0.22 5.54 -3.55
C SER A 85 1.37 5.45 -2.53
N ASP A 86 2.48 4.83 -2.90
CA ASP A 86 3.70 4.74 -2.10
C ASP A 86 4.32 6.12 -1.83
N LYS A 87 4.37 6.99 -2.86
CA LYS A 87 4.82 8.37 -2.69
C LYS A 87 3.89 9.14 -1.75
N LEU A 88 2.58 9.06 -1.95
CA LEU A 88 1.59 9.74 -1.11
C LEU A 88 1.69 9.29 0.36
N LEU A 89 1.90 7.99 0.59
CA LEU A 89 2.13 7.45 1.92
C LEU A 89 3.38 8.04 2.58
N ARG A 90 4.53 8.00 1.89
CA ARG A 90 5.78 8.56 2.43
C ARG A 90 5.66 10.05 2.69
N ASP A 91 5.07 10.80 1.77
CA ASP A 91 4.83 12.23 1.93
C ASP A 91 3.97 12.51 3.16
N GLN A 92 2.94 11.68 3.39
CA GLN A 92 2.09 11.80 4.58
C GLN A 92 2.83 11.43 5.88
N LEU A 93 3.61 10.33 5.87
CA LEU A 93 4.44 9.94 7.01
C LEU A 93 5.42 11.04 7.40
N VAL A 94 6.11 11.64 6.43
CA VAL A 94 7.04 12.75 6.66
C VAL A 94 6.30 13.94 7.28
N LYS A 95 5.11 14.31 6.78
CA LYS A 95 4.30 15.38 7.39
C LYS A 95 3.93 15.10 8.84
N MET A 96 3.49 13.87 9.14
CA MET A 96 3.12 13.47 10.50
C MET A 96 4.33 13.48 11.44
N LEU A 97 5.46 12.93 11.01
CA LEU A 97 6.71 12.98 11.77
C LEU A 97 7.20 14.41 11.96
N GLN A 98 7.12 15.28 10.96
CA GLN A 98 7.46 16.70 11.12
C GLN A 98 6.54 17.41 12.11
N SER A 99 5.25 17.09 12.14
CA SER A 99 4.34 17.61 13.17
C SER A 99 4.75 17.15 14.56
N ALA A 100 5.00 15.85 14.73
CA ALA A 100 5.48 15.27 15.98
C ALA A 100 6.81 15.90 16.44
N LYS A 101 7.70 16.25 15.50
CA LYS A 101 8.96 16.93 15.80
C LYS A 101 8.70 18.31 16.43
N LYS A 102 7.73 19.07 15.88
CA LYS A 102 7.35 20.37 16.42
C LYS A 102 6.82 20.24 17.84
N ASP A 103 6.00 19.22 18.10
CA ASP A 103 5.50 18.93 19.45
C ASP A 103 6.67 18.64 20.41
N LEU A 104 7.66 17.85 19.99
CA LEU A 104 8.83 17.55 20.82
C LEU A 104 9.74 18.77 21.07
N ILE A 105 9.85 19.68 20.11
CA ILE A 105 10.55 20.97 20.30
C ILE A 105 9.81 21.81 21.34
N ALA A 106 8.49 21.92 21.25
CA ALA A 106 7.70 22.67 22.23
C ALA A 106 7.85 22.08 23.65
N ILE A 107 7.83 20.76 23.79
CA ILE A 107 8.10 20.07 25.06
C ILE A 107 9.48 20.43 25.63
N GLN A 108 10.49 20.52 24.76
CA GLN A 108 11.84 20.91 25.17
C GLN A 108 11.92 22.37 25.63
N GLU A 109 11.27 23.28 24.91
CA GLU A 109 11.20 24.70 25.29
C GLU A 109 10.52 24.87 26.65
N ASP A 110 9.41 24.17 26.90
CA ASP A 110 8.71 24.17 28.19
C ASP A 110 9.56 23.54 29.31
N ALA A 111 10.34 22.51 28.98
CA ALA A 111 11.24 21.85 29.92
C ALA A 111 12.53 22.64 30.21
N ALA A 112 12.79 23.77 29.54
CA ALA A 112 14.03 24.54 29.71
C ALA A 112 14.29 24.97 31.15
N SER A 113 13.23 25.24 31.92
CA SER A 113 13.32 25.61 33.34
C SER A 113 13.54 24.42 34.28
N SER A 114 13.43 23.18 33.78
CA SER A 114 13.45 21.94 34.58
C SER A 114 14.86 21.36 34.77
N GLY A 115 15.90 22.01 34.25
CA GLY A 115 17.31 21.63 34.42
C GLY A 115 17.96 21.11 33.14
N SER A 116 19.27 21.34 33.02
CA SER A 116 20.04 21.08 31.79
C SER A 116 20.09 19.61 31.37
N ASP A 117 20.01 18.66 32.31
CA ASP A 117 20.04 17.23 32.00
C ASP A 117 18.80 16.77 31.20
N LEU A 118 17.61 17.26 31.56
CA LEU A 118 16.37 16.93 30.83
C LEU A 118 16.38 17.54 29.43
N VAL A 119 16.84 18.79 29.31
CA VAL A 119 17.00 19.48 28.03
C VAL A 119 17.95 18.69 27.13
N GLN A 120 19.10 18.27 27.64
CA GLN A 120 20.08 17.49 26.87
C GLN A 120 19.50 16.15 26.39
N LYS A 121 18.73 15.44 27.24
CA LYS A 121 18.07 14.19 26.84
C LYS A 121 17.01 14.42 25.75
N LEU A 122 16.32 15.56 25.76
CA LEU A 122 15.38 15.95 24.72
C LEU A 122 16.10 16.31 23.40
N GLU A 123 17.25 17.01 23.45
CA GLU A 123 18.10 17.27 22.27
C GLU A 123 18.57 15.97 21.60
N ASP A 124 19.05 15.04 22.42
CA ASP A 124 19.45 13.69 21.99
C ASP A 124 18.29 12.95 21.30
N THR A 125 17.09 13.10 21.86
CA THR A 125 15.87 12.47 21.33
C THR A 125 15.43 13.13 20.02
N LEU A 126 15.52 14.45 19.91
CA LEU A 126 15.28 15.20 18.67
C LEU A 126 16.26 14.80 17.55
N THR A 127 17.53 14.59 17.88
CA THR A 127 18.55 14.15 16.92
C THR A 127 18.24 12.75 16.37
N GLU A 128 17.81 11.84 17.24
CA GLU A 128 17.34 10.51 16.84
C GLU A 128 16.08 10.62 15.96
N PHE A 129 15.16 11.51 16.32
CA PHE A 129 13.94 11.72 15.55
C PHE A 129 14.19 12.32 14.16
N ASP A 130 15.16 13.22 14.04
CA ASP A 130 15.61 13.77 12.75
C ASP A 130 16.23 12.70 11.85
N THR A 131 16.97 11.76 12.45
CA THR A 131 17.44 10.57 11.72
C THR A 131 16.29 9.77 11.16
N PHE A 132 15.22 9.57 11.93
CA PHE A 132 14.03 8.86 11.46
C PHE A 132 13.36 9.57 10.29
N ILE A 133 13.11 10.88 10.41
CA ILE A 133 12.50 11.69 9.35
C ILE A 133 13.32 11.59 8.06
N LYS A 134 14.65 11.74 8.14
CA LYS A 134 15.53 11.64 6.99
C LYS A 134 15.48 10.26 6.32
N LYS A 135 15.42 9.18 7.11
CA LYS A 135 15.29 7.81 6.57
C LYS A 135 13.99 7.66 5.77
N VAL A 136 12.86 8.15 6.29
CA VAL A 136 11.57 8.08 5.56
C VAL A 136 11.59 8.97 4.33
N GLN A 137 12.16 10.17 4.43
CA GLN A 137 12.22 11.15 3.34
C GLN A 137 13.14 10.73 2.18
N HIS A 138 14.24 10.04 2.50
CA HIS A 138 15.25 9.63 1.52
C HIS A 138 15.26 8.14 1.21
N ALA A 139 14.28 7.37 1.72
CA ALA A 139 14.12 5.98 1.34
C ALA A 139 14.05 5.89 -0.19
N ASN A 140 14.89 5.03 -0.78
CA ASN A 140 15.00 4.92 -2.23
C ASN A 140 13.62 4.63 -2.82
N TYR A 141 13.15 5.52 -3.71
CA TYR A 141 12.09 5.20 -4.66
C TYR A 141 12.60 3.97 -5.42
N GLY A 142 12.05 2.79 -5.17
CA GLY A 142 12.51 1.52 -5.77
C GLY A 142 12.47 1.54 -7.30
N MET A 143 13.43 2.22 -7.93
CA MET A 143 13.63 2.29 -9.36
C MET A 143 14.73 1.31 -9.74
N GLY A 144 14.39 0.02 -9.69
CA GLY A 144 15.05 -0.98 -10.53
C GLY A 144 14.68 -0.72 -11.99
N GLY A 145 15.68 -0.47 -12.83
CA GLY A 145 15.53 0.00 -14.21
C GLY A 145 14.78 -0.94 -15.18
N LEU A 146 14.25 -0.32 -16.26
CA LEU A 146 13.73 -0.80 -17.56
C LEU A 146 13.02 -2.17 -17.76
N PHE A 147 13.03 -3.13 -16.83
CA PHE A 147 12.47 -4.48 -17.04
C PHE A 147 11.80 -5.04 -15.79
N ASP A 148 10.85 -4.28 -15.27
CA ASP A 148 10.14 -4.62 -14.04
C ASP A 148 8.83 -5.38 -14.39
N THR A 149 9.04 -6.59 -14.92
CA THR A 149 8.05 -7.60 -15.33
C THR A 149 7.75 -8.58 -14.20
N VAL A 150 7.95 -8.18 -12.94
CA VAL A 150 7.50 -8.99 -11.81
C VAL A 150 6.00 -8.74 -11.67
N LYS A 151 5.21 -9.76 -12.03
CA LYS A 151 3.81 -9.86 -11.60
C LYS A 151 3.82 -9.96 -10.07
N VAL A 152 3.74 -8.83 -9.39
CA VAL A 152 3.47 -8.78 -7.95
C VAL A 152 2.16 -9.53 -7.74
N LYS A 153 2.22 -10.62 -6.97
CA LYS A 153 1.02 -11.41 -6.66
C LYS A 153 0.17 -10.60 -5.69
N GLU A 154 -1.14 -10.67 -5.80
CA GLU A 154 -2.08 -9.90 -4.97
C GLU A 154 -1.84 -10.09 -3.47
N GLN A 155 -1.44 -11.30 -3.06
CA GLN A 155 -1.06 -11.63 -1.67
C GLN A 155 0.18 -10.89 -1.15
N GLU A 156 1.15 -10.58 -2.01
CA GLU A 156 2.34 -9.81 -1.63
C GLU A 156 1.99 -8.33 -1.45
N LEU A 157 1.03 -7.86 -2.25
CA LEU A 157 0.53 -6.51 -2.17
C LEU A 157 -0.29 -6.26 -0.89
N ASP A 158 -1.10 -7.22 -0.48
CA ASP A 158 -1.82 -7.17 0.80
C ASP A 158 -0.88 -7.03 1.99
N LYS A 159 0.19 -7.82 2.01
CA LYS A 159 1.20 -7.76 3.06
C LYS A 159 1.87 -6.38 3.13
N LEU A 160 2.18 -5.77 1.99
CA LEU A 160 2.74 -4.43 1.95
C LEU A 160 1.74 -3.38 2.47
N ILE A 161 0.46 -3.49 2.09
CA ILE A 161 -0.59 -2.57 2.56
C ILE A 161 -0.77 -2.67 4.08
N ASP A 162 -0.84 -3.89 4.61
CA ASP A 162 -0.99 -4.14 6.04
C ASP A 162 0.25 -3.65 6.82
N PHE A 163 1.44 -3.87 6.26
CA PHE A 163 2.68 -3.38 6.84
C PHE A 163 2.74 -1.84 6.84
N ASP A 164 2.42 -1.20 5.72
CA ASP A 164 2.32 0.26 5.61
C ASP A 164 1.32 0.83 6.62
N LYS A 165 0.19 0.14 6.85
CA LYS A 165 -0.81 0.52 7.85
C LYS A 165 -0.22 0.48 9.25
N SER A 166 0.50 -0.58 9.59
CA SER A 166 1.15 -0.70 10.89
C SER A 166 2.23 0.37 11.14
N ILE A 167 2.93 0.82 10.09
CA ILE A 167 3.84 1.98 10.19
C ILE A 167 3.07 3.24 10.55
N MET A 168 1.93 3.51 9.89
CA MET A 168 1.11 4.68 10.20
C MET A 168 0.60 4.65 11.64
N GLU A 169 0.08 3.51 12.08
CA GLU A 169 -0.40 3.32 13.46
C GLU A 169 0.74 3.51 14.48
N THR A 170 1.96 3.09 14.13
CA THR A 170 3.16 3.33 14.96
C THR A 170 3.45 4.83 15.09
N VAL A 171 3.41 5.59 14.00
CA VAL A 171 3.62 7.06 14.03
C VAL A 171 2.51 7.77 14.81
N MET A 172 1.25 7.33 14.69
CA MET A 172 0.15 7.86 15.50
C MET A 172 0.36 7.59 17.00
N SER A 173 0.81 6.38 17.34
CA SER A 173 1.12 6.01 18.73
C SER A 173 2.28 6.83 19.29
N LEU A 174 3.26 7.17 18.45
CA LEU A 174 4.36 8.05 18.81
C LEU A 174 3.90 9.49 19.11
N GLN A 175 2.94 10.02 18.34
CA GLN A 175 2.32 11.32 18.66
C GLN A 175 1.56 11.28 19.99
N THR A 176 0.91 10.17 20.32
CA THR A 176 0.26 9.98 21.63
C THR A 176 1.29 9.97 22.75
N ALA A 177 2.40 9.23 22.61
CA ALA A 177 3.48 9.20 23.60
C ALA A 177 4.10 10.60 23.84
N MET A 178 4.22 11.42 22.79
CA MET A 178 4.67 12.81 22.93
C MET A 178 3.69 13.67 23.73
N LYS A 179 2.38 13.50 23.51
CA LYS A 179 1.35 14.22 24.31
C LYS A 179 1.38 13.79 25.78
N GLU A 180 1.61 12.51 26.07
CA GLU A 180 1.75 12.01 27.44
C GLU A 180 3.01 12.57 28.12
N LEU A 181 4.12 12.69 27.37
CA LEU A 181 5.34 13.34 27.85
C LEU A 181 5.11 14.82 28.16
N ALA A 182 4.36 15.54 27.31
CA ALA A 182 4.01 16.94 27.54
C ALA A 182 3.21 17.15 28.84
N GLY A 183 2.41 16.16 29.26
CA GLY A 183 1.67 16.19 30.53
C GLY A 183 2.53 16.04 31.79
N GLY A 184 3.81 15.71 31.64
CA GLY A 184 4.76 15.63 32.76
C GLY A 184 6.09 15.07 32.29
N VAL A 185 7.05 15.96 32.06
CA VAL A 185 8.39 15.62 31.55
C VAL A 185 9.25 15.02 32.66
N ASP A 186 9.77 13.83 32.44
CA ASP A 186 10.76 13.19 33.32
C ASP A 186 11.75 12.35 32.51
N ALA A 187 12.89 12.03 33.12
CA ALA A 187 14.00 11.35 32.46
C ALA A 187 13.64 9.95 31.93
N ASP A 188 12.75 9.22 32.62
CA ASP A 188 12.37 7.87 32.24
C ASP A 188 11.42 7.89 31.04
N LYS A 189 10.46 8.82 31.01
CA LYS A 189 9.59 9.01 29.84
C LYS A 189 10.37 9.47 28.61
N ILE A 190 11.35 10.37 28.76
CA ILE A 190 12.22 10.77 27.64
C ILE A 190 12.98 9.55 27.10
N LYS A 191 13.52 8.73 28.01
CA LYS A 191 14.22 7.49 27.63
C LYS A 191 13.31 6.50 26.90
N GLN A 192 12.08 6.32 27.39
CA GLN A 192 11.08 5.46 26.75
C GLN A 192 10.71 5.97 25.34
N LEU A 193 10.47 7.28 25.20
CA LEU A 193 10.19 7.90 23.89
C LEU A 193 11.37 7.70 22.92
N ARG A 194 12.61 7.90 23.38
CA ARG A 194 13.80 7.67 22.56
C ARG A 194 13.93 6.21 22.12
N SER A 195 13.63 5.25 23.00
CA SER A 195 13.60 3.83 22.63
C SER A 195 12.53 3.56 21.59
N PHE A 196 11.32 4.10 21.79
CA PHE A 196 10.22 3.92 20.85
C PHE A 196 10.56 4.50 19.47
N ILE A 197 11.23 5.66 19.39
CA ILE A 197 11.71 6.21 18.12
C ILE A 197 12.66 5.23 17.42
N LYS A 198 13.62 4.63 18.16
CA LYS A 198 14.56 3.66 17.59
C LYS A 198 13.87 2.39 17.10
N ASP A 199 12.90 1.89 17.86
CA ASP A 199 12.11 0.72 17.48
C ASP A 199 11.27 1.02 16.23
N ALA A 200 10.64 2.21 16.16
CA ALA A 200 9.90 2.67 14.99
C ALA A 200 10.80 2.83 13.76
N GLN A 201 12.02 3.33 13.92
CA GLN A 201 13.01 3.37 12.84
C GLN A 201 13.38 1.96 12.35
N GLY A 202 13.64 1.04 13.28
CA GLY A 202 14.00 -0.34 12.96
C GLY A 202 12.86 -1.08 12.27
N PHE A 203 11.62 -0.84 12.72
CA PHE A 203 10.42 -1.36 12.10
C PHE A 203 10.25 -0.80 10.68
N TYR A 204 10.36 0.52 10.49
CA TYR A 204 10.30 1.13 9.16
C TYR A 204 11.36 0.58 8.20
N ALA A 205 12.57 0.30 8.68
CA ALA A 205 13.63 -0.27 7.84
C ALA A 205 13.30 -1.66 7.25
N GLN A 206 12.38 -2.42 7.87
CA GLN A 206 11.92 -3.72 7.33
C GLN A 206 11.10 -3.55 6.05
N ARG A 207 10.60 -2.34 5.77
CA ARG A 207 9.81 -2.01 4.58
C ARG A 207 10.53 -2.34 3.27
N ASP A 208 11.84 -2.13 3.21
CA ASP A 208 12.65 -2.35 2.01
C ASP A 208 12.58 -3.81 1.53
N GLY A 209 12.40 -4.76 2.47
CA GLY A 209 12.16 -6.16 2.14
C GLY A 209 10.91 -6.34 1.28
N PHE A 210 9.80 -5.73 1.68
CA PHE A 210 8.51 -5.85 0.98
C PHE A 210 8.54 -5.22 -0.42
N ILE A 211 9.39 -4.22 -0.66
CA ILE A 211 9.51 -3.53 -1.95
C ILE A 211 10.37 -4.33 -2.95
N LEU A 212 11.37 -5.08 -2.47
CA LEU A 212 12.31 -5.84 -3.31
C LEU A 212 11.88 -7.29 -3.58
N GLY A 213 10.69 -7.71 -3.15
CA GLY A 213 10.20 -9.09 -3.30
C GLY A 213 10.74 -10.03 -2.22
N TRP A 214 10.54 -9.67 -0.95
CA TRP A 214 11.04 -10.41 0.21
C TRP A 214 10.79 -11.93 0.16
N LYS A 215 11.88 -12.69 0.26
CA LYS A 215 11.95 -14.00 0.92
C LYS A 215 13.06 -13.95 1.97
N PRO A 216 12.73 -14.33 3.21
CA PRO A 216 13.62 -15.15 4.00
C PRO A 216 12.81 -16.24 4.69
N THR A 217 13.53 -17.34 4.90
CA THR A 217 13.11 -18.68 5.37
C THR A 217 12.05 -18.70 6.44
#